data_AF-A0A926GU51-F1
#
_entry.id   AF-A0A926GU51-F1
#
_cell.length_a   1.000
_cell.length_b   1.000
_cell.length_c   1.000
_cell.angle_alpha   90.00
_cell.angle_beta   90.00
_cell.angle_gamma   90.00
#
_symmetry.space_group_name_H-M   'P 1'
#
loop_
_entity.id
_entity.type
_entity.pdbx_description
1 polymer ?
#
loop_
_entity_poly.entity_id
_entity_poly.type
_entity_poly.pdbx_seq_one_letter_code
_entity_poly.pdbx_strand_id
1 'polypeptide(L)'
;MSDAPINPEEVAAAPKPTAKVRSLEDAHVDELLHLVVKQKASDLHVATGLPPVLRVHGKLLQAPYESFTSAVSQRMIYDILTDEQIQKFESTFELDFSYSLGHFTAPQLKGPGKRALPPPPQDLLVDRNPER
;
A
#
# COMPACT_ATOMS: atom_id res chain seq x y z
N MET A 1 7.88 -14.33 -54.01
CA MET A 1 9.13 -14.04 -53.27
C MET A 1 9.20 -12.52 -53.18
N SER A 2 8.78 -11.86 -52.11
CA SER A 2 9.16 -12.12 -50.72
C SER A 2 8.14 -11.47 -49.78
N ASP A 3 7.46 -12.31 -48.98
CA ASP A 3 6.81 -11.86 -47.75
C ASP A 3 7.89 -11.19 -46.87
N ALA A 4 7.68 -9.93 -46.54
CA ALA A 4 8.48 -9.25 -45.55
C ALA A 4 8.12 -9.82 -44.17
N PRO A 5 9.09 -10.22 -43.33
CA PRO A 5 8.78 -10.70 -42.00
C PRO A 5 8.20 -9.54 -41.17
N ILE A 6 6.99 -9.76 -40.66
CA ILE A 6 6.39 -8.96 -39.59
C ILE A 6 7.29 -9.14 -38.37
N ASN A 7 7.96 -8.08 -37.92
CA ASN A 7 8.72 -8.08 -36.67
C ASN A 7 7.77 -8.33 -35.49
N PRO A 8 7.96 -9.40 -34.68
CA PRO A 8 7.11 -9.67 -33.53
C PRO A 8 7.51 -8.91 -32.26
N GLU A 9 8.30 -7.84 -32.37
CA GLU A 9 8.91 -7.15 -31.22
C GLU A 9 8.23 -5.85 -30.81
N GLU A 10 6.94 -5.67 -31.13
CA GLU A 10 6.11 -4.61 -30.53
C GLU A 10 5.33 -5.16 -29.33
N VAL A 11 6.06 -5.77 -28.39
CA VAL A 11 5.54 -6.14 -27.08
C VAL A 11 6.07 -5.14 -26.06
N ALA A 12 5.15 -4.33 -25.53
CA ALA A 12 5.30 -3.53 -24.32
C ALA A 12 6.42 -2.47 -24.32
N ALA A 13 6.14 -1.31 -24.90
CA ALA A 13 6.76 -0.06 -24.44
C ALA A 13 6.25 0.27 -23.02
N ALA A 14 6.86 -0.34 -22.00
CA ALA A 14 6.71 0.09 -20.62
C ALA A 14 7.21 1.55 -20.48
N PRO A 15 6.45 2.46 -19.86
CA PRO A 15 6.92 3.83 -19.66
C PRO A 15 8.13 3.81 -18.72
N LYS A 16 9.28 4.31 -19.21
CA LYS A 16 10.47 4.57 -18.39
C LYS A 16 10.11 5.52 -17.24
N PRO A 17 10.28 5.15 -15.96
CA PRO A 17 9.96 6.04 -14.86
C PRO A 17 11.21 6.82 -14.42
N THR A 18 11.27 8.11 -14.76
CA THR A 18 12.23 9.10 -14.20
C THR A 18 11.72 9.73 -12.89
N ALA A 19 10.98 8.98 -12.08
CA ALA A 19 10.69 9.29 -10.68
C ALA A 19 11.25 8.12 -9.85
N LYS A 20 11.81 8.39 -8.65
CA LYS A 20 12.31 7.34 -7.73
C LYS A 20 11.17 6.35 -7.45
N VAL A 21 11.14 5.25 -8.21
CA VAL A 21 10.15 4.18 -8.05
C VAL A 21 10.45 3.48 -6.74
N ARG A 22 9.42 3.28 -5.91
CA ARG A 22 9.54 2.55 -4.65
C ARG A 22 9.30 1.07 -4.89
N SER A 23 10.18 0.22 -4.35
CA SER A 23 9.97 -1.23 -4.38
C SER A 23 8.77 -1.62 -3.52
N LEU A 24 8.06 -2.67 -3.95
CA LEU A 24 6.96 -3.30 -3.23
C LEU A 24 7.39 -4.56 -2.47
N GLU A 25 8.64 -5.01 -2.63
CA GLU A 25 9.12 -6.26 -2.04
C GLU A 25 9.04 -6.26 -0.51
N ASP A 26 9.30 -5.14 0.16
CA ASP A 26 9.21 -5.06 1.63
C ASP A 26 8.01 -4.25 2.13
N ALA A 27 7.14 -3.80 1.20
CA ALA A 27 6.01 -2.94 1.55
C ALA A 27 4.83 -3.75 2.11
N HIS A 28 4.16 -3.17 3.12
CA HIS A 28 2.89 -3.67 3.64
C HIS A 28 1.70 -2.97 2.97
N VAL A 29 0.54 -3.62 2.89
CA VAL A 29 -0.66 -3.04 2.25
C VAL A 29 -1.11 -1.74 2.91
N ASP A 30 -0.90 -1.61 4.22
CA ASP A 30 -1.23 -0.41 4.98
C ASP A 30 -0.58 0.84 4.39
N GLU A 31 0.67 0.75 3.92
CA GLU A 31 1.35 1.89 3.32
C GLU A 31 0.62 2.41 2.08
N LEU A 32 0.08 1.50 1.27
CA LEU A 32 -0.69 1.85 0.08
C LEU A 32 -2.06 2.40 0.47
N LEU A 33 -2.72 1.82 1.46
CA LEU A 33 -3.99 2.29 1.96
C LEU A 33 -3.87 3.68 2.65
N HIS A 34 -2.78 3.96 3.34
CA HIS A 34 -2.48 5.31 3.83
C HIS A 34 -2.29 6.30 2.68
N LEU A 35 -1.69 5.85 1.58
CA LEU A 35 -1.54 6.67 0.40
C LEU A 35 -2.89 6.96 -0.28
N VAL A 36 -3.85 6.02 -0.27
CA VAL A 36 -5.25 6.24 -0.68
C VAL A 36 -5.86 7.38 0.14
N VAL A 37 -5.78 7.29 1.47
CA VAL A 37 -6.33 8.30 2.39
C VAL A 37 -5.65 9.65 2.17
N LYS A 38 -4.31 9.67 2.09
CA LYS A 38 -3.52 10.89 1.87
C LYS A 38 -3.85 11.59 0.56
N GLN A 39 -4.08 10.82 -0.50
CA GLN A 39 -4.43 11.35 -1.82
C GLN A 39 -5.94 11.58 -2.00
N LYS A 40 -6.75 11.31 -0.97
CA LYS A 40 -8.22 11.35 -1.04
C LYS A 40 -8.78 10.51 -2.19
N ALA A 41 -8.13 9.37 -2.45
CA ALA A 41 -8.63 8.39 -3.40
C ALA A 41 -9.82 7.64 -2.80
N SER A 42 -10.76 7.24 -3.65
CA SER A 42 -11.89 6.40 -3.27
C SER A 42 -11.53 4.91 -3.27
N ASP A 43 -10.56 4.51 -4.11
CA ASP A 43 -10.23 3.10 -4.32
C ASP A 43 -8.73 2.91 -4.58
N LEU A 44 -8.24 1.74 -4.18
CA LEU A 44 -6.95 1.18 -4.53
C LEU A 44 -7.18 -0.04 -5.41
N HIS A 45 -6.60 -0.05 -6.60
CA HIS A 45 -6.55 -1.20 -7.47
C HIS A 45 -5.17 -1.83 -7.40
N VAL A 46 -5.16 -3.15 -7.13
CA VAL A 46 -3.97 -4.00 -7.11
C VAL A 46 -4.13 -5.04 -8.20
N ALA A 47 -3.19 -5.09 -9.15
CA ALA A 47 -3.21 -6.03 -10.26
C ALA A 47 -1.78 -6.37 -10.68
N THR A 48 -1.54 -7.63 -11.03
CA THR A 48 -0.22 -8.09 -11.49
C THR A 48 0.20 -7.40 -12.78
N GLY A 49 1.49 -7.09 -12.90
CA GLY A 49 2.07 -6.37 -14.03
C GLY A 49 1.83 -4.86 -14.02
N LEU A 50 0.97 -4.35 -13.13
CA LEU A 50 0.67 -2.94 -13.00
C LEU A 50 1.16 -2.37 -11.66
N PRO A 51 1.54 -1.09 -11.60
CA PRO A 51 1.75 -0.41 -10.31
C PRO A 51 0.41 -0.24 -9.57
N PRO A 52 0.43 0.07 -8.27
CA PRO A 52 -0.79 0.43 -7.54
C PRO A 52 -1.50 1.60 -8.21
N VAL A 53 -2.78 1.41 -8.54
CA VAL A 53 -3.59 2.44 -9.21
C VAL A 53 -4.63 2.97 -8.23
N LEU A 54 -4.67 4.28 -8.07
CA LEU A 54 -5.63 4.96 -7.23
C LEU A 54 -6.74 5.55 -8.07
N ARG A 55 -7.98 5.49 -7.57
CA ARG A 55 -9.09 6.26 -8.13
C ARG A 55 -9.27 7.55 -7.34
N VAL A 56 -8.83 8.68 -7.89
CA VAL A 56 -8.98 10.02 -7.27
C VAL A 56 -9.98 10.83 -8.08
N HIS A 57 -11.10 11.21 -7.45
CA HIS A 57 -12.17 11.98 -8.11
C HIS A 57 -12.61 11.39 -9.46
N GLY A 58 -12.73 10.06 -9.53
CA GLY A 58 -13.12 9.33 -10.74
C GLY A 58 -12.01 9.12 -11.78
N LYS A 59 -10.78 9.61 -11.53
CA LYS A 59 -9.63 9.41 -12.43
C LYS A 59 -8.67 8.37 -11.85
N LEU A 60 -8.12 7.52 -12.73
CA LEU A 60 -7.12 6.53 -12.37
C LEU A 60 -5.71 7.16 -12.42
N LEU A 61 -4.97 7.05 -11.33
CA LEU A 61 -3.61 7.56 -11.16
C LEU A 61 -2.68 6.45 -10.69
N GLN A 62 -1.58 6.24 -11.41
CA GLN A 62 -0.56 5.28 -11.00
C GLN A 62 0.30 5.87 -9.87
N ALA A 63 0.44 5.13 -8.78
CA ALA A 63 1.34 5.49 -7.69
C ALA A 63 2.81 5.25 -8.09
N PRO A 64 3.78 5.96 -7.50
CA PRO A 64 5.20 5.85 -7.84
C PRO A 64 5.86 4.61 -7.19
N TYR A 65 5.31 3.43 -7.48
CA TYR A 65 5.80 2.13 -7.04
C TYR A 65 6.08 1.24 -8.25
N GLU A 66 6.85 0.18 -8.03
CA GLU A 66 7.06 -0.85 -9.02
C GLU A 66 5.75 -1.58 -9.32
N SER A 67 5.71 -2.30 -10.44
CA SER A 67 4.56 -3.14 -10.77
C SER A 67 4.46 -4.32 -9.81
N PHE A 68 3.23 -4.71 -9.46
CA PHE A 68 3.02 -5.93 -8.67
C PHE A 68 3.47 -7.16 -9.44
N THR A 69 4.25 -8.03 -8.79
CA THR A 69 4.40 -9.43 -9.22
C THR A 69 3.29 -10.27 -8.58
N SER A 70 3.00 -11.45 -9.14
CA SER A 70 2.02 -12.37 -8.54
C SER A 70 2.33 -12.71 -7.10
N ALA A 71 3.62 -12.89 -6.78
CA ALA A 71 4.07 -13.22 -5.42
C ALA A 71 3.84 -12.05 -4.45
N VAL A 72 4.18 -10.81 -4.87
CA VAL A 72 4.00 -9.62 -4.03
C VAL A 72 2.52 -9.33 -3.79
N SER A 73 1.67 -9.40 -4.81
CA SER A 73 0.23 -9.19 -4.64
C SER A 73 -0.40 -10.24 -3.75
N GLN A 74 -0.04 -11.52 -3.93
CA GLN A 74 -0.60 -12.61 -3.11
C GLN A 74 -0.19 -12.45 -1.65
N ARG A 75 1.11 -12.23 -1.37
CA ARG A 75 1.59 -11.99 -0.01
C ARG A 75 0.86 -10.82 0.64
N MET A 76 0.82 -9.67 -0.04
CA MET A 76 0.24 -8.45 0.49
C MET A 76 -1.25 -8.60 0.85
N ILE A 77 -2.01 -9.35 0.05
CA ILE A 77 -3.41 -9.64 0.36
C ILE A 77 -3.50 -10.66 1.50
N TYR A 78 -2.70 -11.72 1.51
CA TYR A 78 -2.75 -12.74 2.55
C TYR A 78 -2.36 -12.20 3.93
N ASP A 79 -1.46 -11.21 3.99
CA ASP A 79 -1.04 -10.54 5.23
C ASP A 79 -2.20 -9.89 5.99
N ILE A 80 -3.31 -9.56 5.31
CA ILE A 80 -4.51 -8.93 5.93
C ILE A 80 -5.71 -9.86 6.03
N LEU A 81 -5.58 -11.12 5.59
CA LEU A 81 -6.64 -12.12 5.70
C LEU A 81 -6.40 -13.03 6.90
N THR A 82 -7.49 -13.55 7.47
CA THR A 82 -7.43 -14.66 8.43
C THR A 82 -7.31 -16.01 7.71
N ASP A 83 -6.85 -17.06 8.40
CA ASP A 83 -6.74 -18.40 7.80
C ASP A 83 -8.07 -18.90 7.21
N GLU A 84 -9.20 -18.64 7.88
CA GLU A 84 -10.54 -18.97 7.38
C GLU A 84 -10.89 -18.21 6.10
N GLN A 85 -10.50 -16.93 6.01
CA GLN A 85 -10.71 -16.09 4.83
C GLN A 85 -9.83 -16.54 3.66
N ILE A 86 -8.57 -16.91 3.92
CA ILE A 86 -7.66 -17.49 2.91
C ILE A 86 -8.25 -18.78 2.36
N GLN A 87 -8.67 -19.69 3.23
CA GLN A 87 -9.28 -20.96 2.80
C GLN A 87 -10.52 -20.73 1.95
N LYS A 88 -11.37 -19.76 2.34
CA LYS A 88 -12.54 -19.37 1.54
C LYS A 88 -12.10 -18.86 0.17
N PHE A 89 -11.18 -17.89 0.14
CA PHE A 89 -10.67 -17.31 -1.10
C PHE A 89 -10.05 -18.35 -2.04
N GLU A 90 -9.27 -19.32 -1.54
CA GLU A 90 -8.68 -20.37 -2.37
C GLU A 90 -9.71 -21.34 -2.95
N SER A 91 -10.85 -21.53 -2.28
CA SER A 91 -11.92 -22.43 -2.74
C SER A 91 -12.90 -21.77 -3.71
N THR A 92 -13.21 -20.49 -3.52
CA THR A 92 -14.20 -19.74 -4.32
C THR A 92 -13.58 -18.81 -5.33
N PHE A 93 -12.28 -18.51 -5.21
CA PHE A 93 -11.55 -17.48 -5.97
C PHE A 93 -12.15 -16.06 -5.84
N GLU A 94 -12.97 -15.84 -4.82
CA GLU A 94 -13.53 -14.53 -4.47
C GLU A 94 -13.64 -14.39 -2.95
N LEU A 95 -13.48 -13.17 -2.45
CA LEU A 95 -13.70 -12.84 -1.05
C LEU A 95 -14.09 -11.36 -0.91
N ASP A 96 -15.14 -11.10 -0.14
CA ASP A 96 -15.51 -9.77 0.32
C ASP A 96 -15.35 -9.71 1.84
N PHE A 97 -14.61 -8.72 2.32
CA PHE A 97 -14.30 -8.53 3.74
C PHE A 97 -13.99 -7.07 4.04
N SER A 98 -14.09 -6.74 5.33
CA SER A 98 -13.73 -5.41 5.85
C SER A 98 -12.40 -5.49 6.59
N TYR A 99 -11.52 -4.54 6.30
CA TYR A 99 -10.23 -4.37 6.97
C TYR A 99 -10.17 -2.98 7.61
N SER A 100 -9.71 -2.92 8.87
CA SER A 100 -9.55 -1.65 9.59
C SER A 100 -8.08 -1.28 9.69
N LEU A 101 -7.72 -0.12 9.15
CA LEU A 101 -6.38 0.42 9.27
C LEU A 101 -6.10 0.80 10.73
N GLY A 102 -5.03 0.24 11.29
CA GLY A 102 -4.50 0.65 12.58
C GLY A 102 -4.00 2.09 12.58
N HIS A 103 -3.81 2.66 13.76
CA HIS A 103 -3.27 4.02 13.89
C HIS A 103 -1.79 4.03 13.47
N PHE A 104 -1.54 4.46 12.24
CA PHE A 104 -0.21 4.57 11.68
C PHE A 104 0.44 5.87 12.11
N THR A 105 1.37 5.75 13.05
CA THR A 105 2.46 6.71 13.15
C THR A 105 3.32 6.47 11.92
N ALA A 106 3.33 7.42 10.98
CA ALA A 106 4.14 7.32 9.78
C ALA A 106 5.55 6.81 10.13
N PRO A 107 6.11 5.83 9.40
CA PRO A 107 7.45 5.37 9.64
C PRO A 107 8.30 6.62 9.58
N GLN A 108 8.93 6.91 10.72
CA GLN A 108 9.93 7.95 10.81
C GLN A 108 10.94 7.63 9.72
N LEU A 109 10.83 8.32 8.59
CA LEU A 109 11.88 8.36 7.60
C LEU A 109 13.09 8.79 8.41
N LYS A 110 13.99 7.85 8.73
CA LYS A 110 15.28 8.13 9.34
C LYS A 110 16.08 8.96 8.33
N GLY A 111 15.73 10.22 8.20
CA GLY A 111 16.64 11.26 7.77
C GLY A 111 17.62 11.52 8.92
N PRO A 112 18.88 11.90 8.62
CA PRO A 112 19.81 12.26 9.66
C PRO A 112 19.27 13.50 10.39
N GLY A 113 18.95 13.33 11.67
CA GLY A 113 18.72 14.43 12.60
C GLY A 113 17.36 15.13 12.51
N LYS A 114 16.38 14.64 13.25
CA LYS A 114 15.47 15.52 14.00
C LYS A 114 15.37 15.04 15.44
N ARG A 115 15.82 15.90 16.37
CA ARG A 115 15.80 15.69 17.82
C ARG A 115 14.35 15.38 18.24
N ALA A 116 14.16 14.25 18.93
CA ALA A 116 12.91 13.95 19.59
C ALA A 116 12.61 15.05 20.62
N LEU A 117 11.45 15.67 20.51
CA LEU A 117 10.87 16.48 21.58
C LEU A 117 10.54 15.49 22.73
N PRO A 118 10.99 15.75 23.97
CA PRO A 118 10.66 14.85 25.08
C PRO A 118 9.14 14.84 25.33
N PRO A 119 8.57 13.71 25.77
CA PRO A 119 7.16 13.64 26.14
C PRO A 119 6.87 14.62 27.29
N PRO A 120 5.66 15.19 27.35
CA PRO A 120 5.28 16.04 28.47
C PRO A 120 5.32 15.22 29.79
N PRO A 121 5.79 15.83 30.90
CA PRO A 121 5.89 15.14 32.18
C PRO A 121 4.51 14.70 32.67
N GLN A 122 4.39 13.42 33.05
CA GLN A 122 3.16 12.83 33.60
C GLN A 122 3.06 13.01 35.12
N ASP A 123 3.32 14.22 35.62
CA ASP A 123 3.12 14.55 37.03
C ASP A 123 1.98 15.56 37.17
N LEU A 124 0.76 15.05 37.09
CA LEU A 124 -0.35 15.59 37.88
C LEU A 124 -1.08 14.43 38.53
N LEU A 125 -0.46 13.90 39.59
CA LEU A 125 -1.14 13.17 40.64
C LEU A 125 -2.21 14.12 41.20
N VAL A 126 -3.43 14.04 40.66
CA VAL A 126 -4.60 14.68 41.27
C VAL A 126 -4.84 13.90 42.56
N ASP A 127 -4.26 14.42 43.63
CA ASP A 127 -4.57 14.00 44.98
C ASP A 127 -6.07 14.16 45.18
N ARG A 128 -6.77 13.03 45.18
CA ARG A 128 -8.15 12.95 45.60
C ARG A 128 -8.14 13.31 47.07
N ASN A 129 -8.43 14.55 47.43
CA ASN A 129 -8.75 14.89 48.81
C ASN A 129 -10.13 14.30 49.15
N PRO A 130 -10.24 13.33 50.07
CA PRO A 130 -11.49 13.03 50.74
C PRO A 130 -11.58 13.91 52.00
N GLU A 131 -12.71 14.58 52.19
CA GLU A 131 -13.11 15.30 53.42
C GLU A 131 -12.64 16.76 53.59
N ARG A 132 -13.53 17.70 53.22
CA ARG A 132 -14.15 18.69 54.13
C ARG A 132 -15.23 19.49 53.43
#